data_AF-A0A1M5RH82-F1
#
_entry.id   AF-A0A1M5RH82-F1
#
_cell.length_a   1.000
_cell.length_b   1.000
_cell.length_c   1.000
_cell.angle_alpha   90.00
_cell.angle_beta   90.00
_cell.angle_gamma   90.00
#
_symmetry.space_group_name_H-M   'P 1'
#
loop_
_entity.id
_entity.type
_entity.pdbx_description
1 polymer ?
#
loop_
_entity_poly.entity_id
_entity_poly.type
_entity_poly.pdbx_seq_one_letter_code
_entity_poly.pdbx_strand_id
1 'polypeptide(L)'
;MNVTSLSLAYFFLGLFFVSIIFSFYFKILFIRTNPGNTHRDKIIGSMKDPISWRSRNNRTAYISMFWAFVSLAVFVYLKFFHKAGLINIIYVFAYVALAALSIIFLGKLKKEVKQK
;
A
#
# COMPACT_ATOMS: atom_id res chain seq x y z
N MET A 1 25.87 5.14 -2.88
CA MET A 1 25.50 6.40 -2.23
C MET A 1 24.95 6.09 -0.85
N ASN A 2 25.40 6.78 0.19
CA ASN A 2 24.98 6.54 1.56
C ASN A 2 24.12 7.69 2.07
N VAL A 3 23.15 7.39 2.92
CA VAL A 3 22.23 8.37 3.52
C VAL A 3 22.33 8.24 5.04
N THR A 4 22.18 9.36 5.75
CA THR A 4 22.18 9.35 7.21
C THR A 4 20.95 8.62 7.74
N SER A 5 21.13 7.83 8.80
CA SER A 5 20.04 7.08 9.44
C SER A 5 18.89 7.99 9.91
N LEU A 6 19.19 9.23 10.31
CA LEU A 6 18.21 10.23 10.71
C LEU A 6 17.30 10.65 9.54
N SER A 7 17.91 11.02 8.39
CA SER A 7 17.14 11.38 7.19
C SER A 7 16.31 10.19 6.72
N LEU A 8 16.89 8.99 6.76
CA LEU A 8 16.21 7.77 6.36
C LEU A 8 15.01 7.44 7.26
N ALA A 9 15.11 7.66 8.58
CA ALA A 9 13.99 7.48 9.49
C ALA A 9 12.79 8.36 9.08
N TYR A 10 13.00 9.67 8.88
CA TYR A 10 11.91 10.57 8.47
C TYR A 10 11.37 10.26 7.08
N PHE A 11 12.21 9.75 6.17
CA PHE A 11 11.75 9.22 4.89
C PHE A 11 10.74 8.06 5.07
N PHE A 12 11.05 7.09 5.92
CA PHE A 12 10.12 5.99 6.24
C PHE A 12 8.86 6.47 6.97
N LEU A 13 8.96 7.51 7.80
CA LEU A 13 7.78 8.14 8.39
C LEU A 13 6.89 8.78 7.31
N GLY A 14 7.48 9.41 6.30
CA GLY A 14 6.76 9.91 5.12
C GLY A 14 6.05 8.77 4.36
N LEU A 15 6.76 7.66 4.11
CA LEU A 15 6.17 6.48 3.46
C LEU A 15 5.01 5.87 4.25
N PHE A 16 5.08 5.90 5.59
CA PHE A 16 3.97 5.49 6.45
C PHE A 16 2.71 6.31 6.17
N PHE A 17 2.80 7.63 6.18
CA PHE A 17 1.65 8.50 5.92
C PHE A 17 1.08 8.31 4.51
N VAL A 18 1.95 8.25 3.49
CA VAL A 18 1.53 7.99 2.10
C VAL A 18 0.80 6.64 1.99
N SER A 19 1.34 5.60 2.63
CA SER A 19 0.74 4.26 2.60
C SER A 19 -0.60 4.20 3.31
N ILE A 20 -0.76 4.93 4.42
CA ILE A 20 -2.05 5.08 5.12
C ILE A 20 -3.08 5.78 4.22
N ILE A 21 -2.70 6.91 3.60
CA ILE A 21 -3.60 7.66 2.73
C ILE A 21 -4.08 6.77 1.58
N PHE A 22 -3.17 6.01 0.95
CA PHE A 22 -3.56 5.08 -0.10
C PHE A 22 -4.45 3.95 0.41
N SER A 23 -4.16 3.38 1.58
CA SER A 23 -5.01 2.36 2.19
C SER A 23 -6.45 2.86 2.35
N PHE A 24 -6.62 4.04 2.95
CA PHE A 24 -7.95 4.63 3.12
C PHE A 24 -8.61 4.98 1.79
N TYR A 25 -7.87 5.56 0.85
CA TYR A 25 -8.38 5.88 -0.47
C TYR A 25 -8.99 4.64 -1.16
N PHE A 26 -8.24 3.54 -1.25
CA PHE A 26 -8.72 2.31 -1.88
C PHE A 26 -9.84 1.65 -1.07
N LYS A 27 -9.82 1.75 0.25
CA LYS A 27 -10.88 1.23 1.10
C LYS A 27 -12.20 1.99 0.91
N ILE A 28 -12.13 3.32 0.81
CA ILE A 28 -13.29 4.18 0.53
C ILE A 28 -13.88 3.82 -0.84
N LEU A 29 -13.04 3.65 -1.87
CA LEU A 29 -13.51 3.20 -3.19
C LEU A 29 -14.23 1.85 -3.10
N PHE A 30 -13.69 0.89 -2.36
CA PHE A 30 -14.33 -0.42 -2.16
C PHE A 30 -15.70 -0.34 -1.46
N ILE A 31 -15.83 0.54 -0.46
CA ILE A 31 -17.07 0.73 0.31
C ILE A 31 -18.12 1.46 -0.54
N ARG A 32 -17.73 2.53 -1.24
CA ARG A 32 -18.64 3.33 -2.07
C ARG A 32 -19.12 2.60 -3.34
N THR A 33 -18.44 1.54 -3.74
CA THR A 33 -18.83 0.68 -4.87
C THR A 33 -19.59 -0.59 -4.47
N ASN A 34 -20.03 -0.71 -3.21
CA ASN A 34 -20.87 -1.82 -2.76
C ASN A 34 -22.26 -1.80 -3.42
N PRO A 35 -22.87 -2.95 -3.78
CA PRO A 35 -24.25 -3.01 -4.23
C PRO A 35 -25.17 -2.33 -3.19
N GLY A 36 -26.07 -1.45 -3.65
CA GLY A 36 -26.96 -0.68 -2.77
C GLY A 36 -26.44 0.69 -2.34
N ASN A 37 -25.21 1.08 -2.70
CA ASN A 37 -24.72 2.44 -2.45
C ASN A 37 -25.15 3.41 -3.57
N THR A 38 -25.69 4.58 -3.19
CA THR A 38 -26.14 5.63 -4.12
C THR A 38 -25.02 6.20 -5.01
N HIS A 39 -23.76 6.10 -4.57
CA HIS A 39 -22.60 6.57 -5.33
C HIS A 39 -22.00 5.52 -6.27
N ARG A 40 -22.53 4.29 -6.27
CA ARG A 40 -21.98 3.17 -7.03
C ARG A 40 -21.92 3.46 -8.52
N ASP A 41 -23.01 3.93 -9.11
CA ASP A 41 -23.11 4.13 -10.56
C ASP A 41 -22.29 5.32 -11.03
N LYS A 42 -22.05 6.32 -10.16
CA LYS A 42 -21.14 7.44 -10.44
C LYS A 42 -19.67 7.02 -10.50
N ILE A 43 -19.29 5.98 -9.75
CA ILE A 43 -17.89 5.51 -9.66
C ILE A 43 -17.63 4.37 -10.66
N ILE A 44 -18.58 3.44 -10.81
CA ILE A 44 -18.47 2.29 -11.69
C ILE A 44 -18.85 2.64 -13.14
N GLY A 45 -19.89 3.44 -13.35
CA GLY A 45 -20.37 3.82 -14.67
C GLY A 45 -20.56 2.61 -15.60
N SER A 46 -19.94 2.68 -16.79
CA SER A 46 -19.96 1.64 -17.82
C SER A 46 -18.75 0.69 -17.78
N MET A 47 -18.11 0.54 -16.61
CA MET A 47 -16.90 -0.28 -16.48
C MET A 47 -17.16 -1.77 -16.83
N LYS A 48 -16.29 -2.34 -17.66
CA LYS A 48 -16.43 -3.71 -18.22
C LYS A 48 -16.45 -4.83 -17.16
N ASP A 49 -15.64 -4.71 -16.11
CA ASP A 49 -15.55 -5.71 -15.02
C ASP A 49 -15.41 -5.03 -13.64
N PRO A 50 -16.54 -4.55 -13.07
CA PRO A 50 -16.54 -3.80 -11.83
C PRO A 50 -16.28 -4.66 -10.59
N ILE A 51 -16.61 -5.95 -10.65
CA ILE A 51 -16.45 -6.88 -9.53
C ILE A 51 -14.96 -7.17 -9.31
N SER A 52 -14.24 -7.48 -10.39
CA SER A 52 -12.80 -7.68 -10.33
C SER A 52 -12.08 -6.40 -9.87
N TRP A 53 -12.43 -5.25 -10.46
CA TRP A 53 -11.85 -3.96 -10.07
C TRP A 53 -12.04 -3.66 -8.58
N ARG A 54 -13.25 -3.89 -8.06
CA ARG A 54 -13.56 -3.72 -6.64
C ARG A 54 -12.74 -4.67 -5.75
N SER A 55 -12.62 -5.93 -6.14
CA SER A 55 -11.79 -6.91 -5.41
C SER A 55 -10.32 -6.49 -5.37
N ARG A 56 -9.79 -5.98 -6.49
CA ARG A 56 -8.43 -5.45 -6.57
C ARG A 56 -8.22 -4.30 -5.61
N ASN A 57 -9.11 -3.31 -5.59
CA ASN A 57 -8.99 -2.17 -4.67
C ASN A 57 -9.01 -2.58 -3.20
N ASN A 58 -9.86 -3.53 -2.81
CA ASN A 58 -9.86 -4.02 -1.43
C ASN A 58 -8.52 -4.65 -1.05
N ARG A 59 -7.92 -5.45 -1.95
CA ARG A 59 -6.60 -6.05 -1.72
C ARG A 59 -5.50 -5.00 -1.68
N THR A 60 -5.50 -4.05 -2.61
CA THR A 60 -4.56 -2.93 -2.62
C THR A 60 -4.64 -2.14 -1.31
N ALA A 61 -5.85 -1.90 -0.78
CA ALA A 61 -6.02 -1.25 0.52
C ALA A 61 -5.30 -2.01 1.65
N TYR A 62 -5.48 -3.33 1.73
CA TYR A 62 -4.79 -4.15 2.73
C TYR A 62 -3.27 -4.18 2.55
N ILE A 63 -2.78 -4.25 1.31
CA ILE A 63 -1.34 -4.23 1.01
C ILE A 63 -0.74 -2.88 1.38
N SER A 64 -1.39 -1.77 1.04
CA SER A 64 -0.97 -0.43 1.45
C SER A 64 -0.96 -0.31 2.98
N MET A 65 -1.95 -0.88 3.67
CA MET A 65 -1.96 -0.91 5.14
C MET A 65 -0.79 -1.73 5.71
N PHE A 66 -0.48 -2.88 5.12
CA PHE A 66 0.69 -3.68 5.49
C PHE A 66 1.98 -2.87 5.35
N TRP A 67 2.18 -2.20 4.22
CA TRP A 67 3.38 -1.37 4.01
C TRP A 67 3.44 -0.13 4.90
N ALA A 68 2.29 0.40 5.33
CA ALA A 68 2.27 1.40 6.39
C ALA A 68 2.86 0.83 7.69
N PHE A 69 2.41 -0.34 8.16
CA PHE A 69 2.98 -0.96 9.35
C PHE A 69 4.47 -1.26 9.22
N VAL A 70 4.91 -1.79 8.07
CA VAL A 70 6.34 -2.03 7.82
C VAL A 70 7.12 -0.71 7.82
N SER A 71 6.64 0.34 7.14
CA SER A 71 7.27 1.66 7.16
C SER A 71 7.43 2.21 8.57
N LEU A 72 6.38 2.08 9.39
CA LEU A 72 6.38 2.54 10.77
C LEU A 72 7.37 1.74 11.63
N ALA A 73 7.41 0.42 11.47
CA ALA A 73 8.37 -0.43 12.18
C ALA A 73 9.82 -0.06 11.83
N VAL A 74 10.11 0.17 10.54
CA VAL A 74 11.44 0.62 10.09
C VAL A 74 11.76 2.01 10.65
N PHE A 75 10.82 2.95 10.66
CA PHE A 75 11.01 4.25 11.29
C PHE A 75 11.36 4.12 12.78
N VAL A 76 10.58 3.35 13.55
CA VAL A 76 10.82 3.15 14.98
C VAL A 76 12.19 2.53 15.21
N TYR A 77 12.56 1.52 14.43
CA TYR A 77 13.88 0.91 14.50
C TYR A 77 15.01 1.93 14.24
N LEU A 78 14.93 2.66 13.13
CA LEU A 78 15.96 3.62 12.75
C LEU A 78 16.06 4.81 13.71
N LYS A 79 14.93 5.25 14.27
CA LYS A 79 14.88 6.43 15.14
C LYS A 79 15.34 6.13 16.57
N PHE A 80 14.98 4.96 17.11
CA PHE A 80 15.17 4.67 18.55
C PHE A 80 16.20 3.58 18.84
N PHE A 81 16.44 2.65 17.91
CA PHE A 81 17.29 1.48 18.16
C PHE A 81 18.59 1.48 17.35
N HIS A 82 18.64 2.23 16.24
CA HIS A 82 19.83 2.34 15.42
C HIS A 82 20.72 3.51 15.85
N LYS A 83 22.02 3.25 16.06
CA LYS A 83 23.01 4.30 16.34
C LYS A 83 23.15 5.22 15.14
N ALA A 84 23.53 6.48 15.37
CA ALA A 84 23.78 7.42 14.28
C ALA A 84 24.84 6.86 13.33
N GLY A 85 24.50 6.78 12.03
CA GLY A 85 25.35 6.10 11.05
C GLY A 85 24.90 6.33 9.61
N LEU A 86 25.68 5.79 8.68
CA LEU A 86 25.42 5.84 7.25
C LEU A 86 24.84 4.50 6.80
N ILE A 87 23.70 4.55 6.10
CA ILE A 87 23.03 3.39 5.53
C ILE A 87 23.12 3.49 4.01
N ASN A 88 23.41 2.36 3.35
CA ASN A 88 23.48 2.31 1.90
C ASN A 88 22.09 2.51 1.30
N ILE A 89 21.97 3.41 0.32
CA ILE A 89 20.68 3.73 -0.31
C ILE A 89 20.05 2.54 -1.04
N ILE A 90 20.83 1.50 -1.39
CA ILE A 90 20.32 0.32 -2.09
C ILE A 90 19.18 -0.36 -1.33
N TYR A 91 19.17 -0.30 0.01
CA TYR A 91 18.09 -0.83 0.84
C TYR A 91 16.77 -0.09 0.63
N VAL A 92 16.82 1.21 0.32
CA VAL A 92 15.64 2.02 0.02
C VAL A 92 15.03 1.61 -1.32
N PHE A 93 15.88 1.45 -2.34
CA PHE A 93 15.43 0.98 -3.65
C PHE A 93 14.85 -0.44 -3.58
N ALA A 94 15.50 -1.34 -2.85
CA ALA A 94 14.99 -2.68 -2.61
C ALA A 94 13.61 -2.65 -1.91
N TYR A 95 13.46 -1.80 -0.89
CA TYR A 95 12.19 -1.61 -0.20
C TYR A 95 11.07 -1.14 -1.14
N VAL A 96 11.31 -0.08 -1.92
CA VAL A 96 10.32 0.47 -2.85
C VAL A 96 9.98 -0.54 -3.94
N ALA A 97 10.97 -1.27 -4.45
CA ALA A 97 10.74 -2.34 -5.43
C ALA A 97 9.85 -3.45 -4.86
N LEU A 98 10.13 -3.94 -3.65
CA LEU A 98 9.31 -4.96 -2.99
C LEU A 98 7.87 -4.47 -2.76
N ALA A 99 7.71 -3.21 -2.34
CA ALA A 99 6.40 -2.60 -2.16
C ALA A 99 5.61 -2.54 -3.48
N ALA A 100 6.23 -2.04 -4.55
CA ALA A 100 5.60 -1.95 -5.86
C ALA A 100 5.23 -3.33 -6.42
N LEU A 101 6.15 -4.30 -6.35
CA LEU A 101 5.92 -5.67 -6.82
C LEU A 101 4.76 -6.31 -6.05
N SER A 102 4.69 -6.14 -4.74
CA SER A 102 3.58 -6.69 -3.94
C SER A 102 2.21 -6.17 -4.39
N ILE A 103 2.10 -4.88 -4.70
CA ILE A 103 0.85 -4.27 -5.17
C ILE A 103 0.47 -4.84 -6.54
N ILE A 104 1.44 -4.96 -7.46
CA ILE A 104 1.21 -5.46 -8.83
C ILE A 104 0.80 -6.93 -8.82
N PHE A 105 1.54 -7.79 -8.11
CA PHE A 105 1.30 -9.23 -8.13
C PHE A 105 0.01 -9.61 -7.39
N LEU A 106 -0.21 -9.07 -6.18
CA LEU A 106 -1.42 -9.41 -5.41
C LEU A 106 -2.68 -8.71 -5.95
N GLY A 107 -2.52 -7.57 -6.63
CA GLY A 107 -3.58 -6.91 -7.37
C GLY A 107 -4.03 -7.70 -8.61
N LYS A 108 -3.17 -8.52 -9.21
CA LYS A 108 -3.52 -9.32 -10.40
C LYS A 108 -4.05 -10.72 -10.10
N LEU A 109 -3.89 -11.23 -8.87
CA LEU A 109 -4.37 -12.57 -8.47
C LEU A 109 -5.89 -12.69 -8.71
N LYS A 110 -6.27 -13.35 -9.81
CA LYS A 110 -7.67 -13.65 -10.10
C LYS A 110 -8.13 -14.63 -9.02
N LYS A 111 -9.15 -14.26 -8.25
CA LYS A 111 -9.79 -15.23 -7.35
C LYS A 111 -10.52 -16.19 -8.28
N GLU A 112 -9.98 -17.37 -8.53
CA GLU A 112 -10.80 -18.48 -9.01
C GLU A 112 -11.74 -18.84 -7.87
N VAL A 113 -12.88 -18.15 -7.82
CA VAL A 113 -13.97 -18.55 -6.96
C VAL A 113 -14.51 -19.83 -7.59
N LYS A 114 -14.03 -20.99 -7.12
CA LYS A 114 -14.77 -22.24 -7.26
C LYS A 114 -16.13 -21.99 -6.61
N GLN A 115 -17.14 -21.73 -7.45
CA GLN A 115 -18.53 -21.88 -7.06
C GLN A 115 -18.71 -23.36 -6.71
N LYS A 116 -18.84 -23.64 -5.42
CA LYS A 116 -19.39 -24.90 -4.91
C LYS A 116 -20.80 -24.61 -4.44
#